data_AF-A0A6A6NXJ0-F1
#
_entry.id   AF-A0A6A6NXJ0-F1
#
_cell.length_a   1.000
_cell.length_b   1.000
_cell.length_c   1.000
_cell.angle_alpha   90.00
_cell.angle_beta   90.00
_cell.angle_gamma   90.00
#
_symmetry.space_group_name_H-M   'P 1'
#
loop_
_entity.id
_entity.type
_entity.pdbx_description
1 polymer ?
#
loop_
_entity_poly.entity_id
_entity_poly.type
_entity_poly.pdbx_seq_one_letter_code
_entity_poly.pdbx_strand_id
1 'polypeptide(L)'
;MYHHIAELSDLAPLHNAAALRLIRTISEQLPTSIPLAFFDTSFHSTLPPHVRTYPISPARAQKNKLRKYGFHGLSYASILRHTSASLGKAKERVSIIALHLGSGASACAIRDGASLDTSMGITPLAGLPGATRSGSVDPSLVFHYTHNAGKPSRAASKELHVTRAEEILNKECGWKALAGTTDFGVVSEGRSEEARLAFDIFVDRVVGFVGSYFVKLGGRVDALVFAGGIGEKGAKLRREVVRAVECLGYGVDEGKNEAVGKGDEEGVVVEIGKEGCRRVLVVKTDEQSEMALGCMEVAGKIEAAK
;
A
#
# COMPACT_ATOMS: atom_id res chain seq x y z
N MET A 1 -16.45 18.63 6.28
CA MET A 1 -15.93 17.32 5.83
C MET A 1 -16.39 16.98 4.40
N TYR A 2 -17.69 16.81 4.14
CA TYR A 2 -18.22 16.40 2.83
C TYR A 2 -17.69 17.24 1.66
N HIS A 3 -17.84 18.57 1.69
CA HIS A 3 -17.35 19.46 0.62
C HIS A 3 -15.84 19.37 0.39
N HIS A 4 -15.07 19.20 1.46
CA HIS A 4 -13.62 19.04 1.36
C HIS A 4 -13.22 17.73 0.66
N ILE A 5 -13.93 16.64 0.92
CA ILE A 5 -13.71 15.36 0.23
C ILE A 5 -14.18 15.46 -1.23
N ALA A 6 -15.28 16.18 -1.49
CA ALA A 6 -15.77 16.42 -2.85
C ALA A 6 -14.73 17.16 -3.71
N GLU A 7 -14.08 18.20 -3.17
CA GLU A 7 -12.97 18.92 -3.83
C GLU A 7 -11.71 18.08 -4.09
N LEU A 8 -11.55 16.94 -3.40
CA LEU A 8 -10.44 16.00 -3.59
C LEU A 8 -10.79 14.89 -4.60
N SER A 9 -12.03 14.83 -5.09
CA SER A 9 -12.45 13.79 -6.06
C SER A 9 -11.66 13.87 -7.36
N ASP A 10 -11.22 15.05 -7.79
CA ASP A 10 -10.39 15.21 -9.00
C ASP A 10 -9.04 14.48 -8.92
N LEU A 11 -8.53 14.23 -7.71
CA LEU A 11 -7.26 13.53 -7.49
C LEU A 11 -7.42 12.00 -7.44
N ALA A 12 -8.60 11.51 -7.07
CA ALA A 12 -8.87 10.07 -6.94
C ALA A 12 -10.36 9.74 -7.22
N PRO A 13 -10.85 9.99 -8.44
CA PRO A 13 -12.28 10.01 -8.72
C PRO A 13 -12.94 8.63 -8.53
N LEU A 14 -12.23 7.55 -8.90
CA LEU A 14 -12.68 6.18 -8.70
C LEU A 14 -12.83 5.76 -7.23
N HIS A 15 -12.10 6.41 -6.31
CA HIS A 15 -12.05 6.02 -4.89
C HIS A 15 -12.96 6.91 -4.03
N ASN A 16 -12.93 8.23 -4.25
CA ASN A 16 -13.66 9.18 -3.41
C ASN A 16 -15.18 9.20 -3.67
N ALA A 17 -15.62 8.85 -4.88
CA ALA A 17 -17.05 8.85 -5.22
C ALA A 17 -17.87 7.86 -4.35
N ALA A 18 -17.29 6.70 -4.02
CA ALA A 18 -17.96 5.73 -3.14
C ALA A 18 -18.04 6.23 -1.70
N ALA A 19 -16.95 6.83 -1.18
CA ALA A 19 -16.91 7.38 0.17
C ALA A 19 -17.92 8.52 0.36
N LEU A 20 -18.07 9.41 -0.61
CA LEU A 20 -19.04 10.51 -0.56
C LEU A 20 -20.49 10.01 -0.52
N ARG A 21 -20.82 8.96 -1.28
CA ARG A 21 -22.15 8.32 -1.22
C ARG A 21 -22.41 7.75 0.18
N LEU A 22 -21.44 7.04 0.77
CA LEU A 22 -21.57 6.49 2.12
C LEU A 22 -21.78 7.59 3.17
N ILE A 23 -21.00 8.67 3.13
CA ILE A 23 -21.14 9.80 4.06
C ILE A 23 -22.55 10.39 3.97
N ARG A 24 -23.06 10.58 2.75
CA ARG A 24 -24.42 11.11 2.53
C ARG A 24 -25.49 10.18 3.11
N THR A 25 -25.43 8.89 2.76
CA THR A 25 -26.40 7.90 3.26
C THR A 25 -26.37 7.77 4.78
N ILE A 26 -25.19 7.75 5.40
CA ILE A 26 -25.07 7.69 6.86
C ILE A 26 -25.61 8.97 7.51
N SER A 27 -25.36 10.14 6.92
CA SER A 27 -25.87 11.40 7.45
C SER A 27 -27.41 11.46 7.42
N GLU A 28 -28.03 10.84 6.41
CA GLU A 28 -29.50 10.73 6.29
C GLU A 28 -30.08 9.71 7.30
N GLN A 29 -29.38 8.58 7.54
CA GLN A 29 -29.88 7.49 8.38
C GLN A 29 -29.55 7.66 9.88
N LEU A 30 -28.43 8.31 10.21
CA LEU A 30 -27.92 8.50 11.58
C LEU A 30 -27.63 9.99 11.84
N PRO A 31 -28.65 10.85 11.92
CA PRO A 31 -28.49 12.31 11.95
C PRO A 31 -27.80 12.85 13.22
N THR A 32 -27.75 12.05 14.29
CA THR A 32 -27.08 12.40 15.56
C THR A 32 -25.64 11.91 15.63
N SER A 33 -25.19 11.12 14.65
CA SER A 33 -23.81 10.63 14.61
C SER A 33 -22.83 11.71 14.15
N ILE A 34 -21.60 11.66 14.66
CA ILE A 34 -20.51 12.52 14.21
C ILE A 34 -19.64 11.69 13.26
N PRO A 35 -19.71 11.91 11.93
CA PRO A 35 -18.93 11.12 11.00
C PRO A 35 -17.47 11.60 11.00
N LEU A 36 -16.54 10.64 11.10
CA LEU A 36 -15.11 10.89 11.02
C LEU A 36 -14.55 10.27 9.74
N ALA A 37 -13.65 11.00 9.07
CA ALA A 37 -12.97 10.52 7.87
C ALA A 37 -11.50 10.23 8.18
N PHE A 38 -11.08 9.00 7.88
CA PHE A 38 -9.70 8.57 7.96
C PHE A 38 -9.15 8.41 6.55
N PHE A 39 -8.03 9.08 6.27
CA PHE A 39 -7.44 9.08 4.93
C PHE A 39 -6.19 8.22 4.91
N ASP A 40 -6.13 7.30 3.95
CA ASP A 40 -4.94 6.48 3.67
C ASP A 40 -3.69 7.30 3.35
N THR A 41 -3.84 8.55 2.94
CA THR A 41 -2.74 9.46 2.65
C THR A 41 -2.14 10.09 3.92
N SER A 42 -2.84 10.04 5.06
CA SER A 42 -2.46 10.80 6.28
C SER A 42 -1.12 10.37 6.85
N PHE A 43 -0.85 9.06 6.89
CA PHE A 43 0.41 8.50 7.38
C PHE A 43 1.63 8.99 6.58
N HIS A 44 1.41 9.32 5.31
CA HIS A 44 2.43 9.82 4.37
C HIS A 44 2.55 11.35 4.34
N SER A 45 1.87 12.06 5.23
CA SER A 45 2.01 13.53 5.36
C SER A 45 3.44 13.97 5.69
N THR A 46 4.21 13.08 6.30
CA THR A 46 5.61 13.24 6.72
C THR A 46 6.64 13.09 5.58
N LEU A 47 6.20 12.73 4.36
CA LEU A 47 7.10 12.61 3.21
C LEU A 47 7.91 13.89 2.98
N PRO A 48 9.26 13.79 2.88
CA PRO A 48 10.12 14.95 2.60
C PRO A 48 9.81 15.60 1.24
N PRO A 49 10.07 16.92 1.09
CA PRO A 49 9.80 17.63 -0.17
C PRO A 49 10.43 16.99 -1.41
N HIS A 50 11.68 16.51 -1.33
CA HIS A 50 12.38 15.88 -2.45
C HIS A 50 11.82 14.48 -2.80
N VAL A 51 11.12 13.82 -1.87
CA VAL A 51 10.46 12.52 -2.11
C VAL A 51 9.08 12.72 -2.73
N ARG A 52 8.36 13.75 -2.30
CA ARG A 52 6.97 13.97 -2.72
C ARG A 52 6.82 14.77 -4.02
N THR A 53 7.84 15.52 -4.41
CA THR A 53 7.81 16.42 -5.57
C THR A 53 8.13 15.67 -6.85
N TYR A 54 7.27 15.80 -7.87
CA TYR A 54 7.59 15.35 -9.23
C TYR A 54 8.41 16.42 -9.97
N PRO A 55 9.38 16.04 -10.81
CA PRO A 55 10.20 16.97 -11.60
C PRO A 55 9.41 17.54 -12.80
N ILE A 56 8.37 18.30 -12.51
CA ILE A 56 7.49 19.00 -13.46
C ILE A 56 7.41 20.49 -13.10
N SER A 57 6.77 21.31 -13.93
CA SER A 57 6.54 22.73 -13.64
C SER A 57 5.95 22.94 -12.23
N PRO A 58 6.65 23.65 -11.32
CA PRO A 58 6.15 23.88 -9.96
C PRO A 58 4.80 24.59 -9.94
N ALA A 59 4.57 25.54 -10.85
CA ALA A 59 3.31 26.25 -10.98
C ALA A 59 2.15 25.31 -11.35
N ARG A 60 2.37 24.38 -12.29
CA ARG A 60 1.35 23.37 -12.64
C ARG A 60 1.11 22.38 -11.50
N ALA A 61 2.19 21.92 -10.85
CA ALA A 61 2.10 21.00 -9.73
C ALA A 61 1.30 21.61 -8.56
N GLN A 62 1.58 22.87 -8.21
CA GLN A 62 0.87 23.58 -7.16
C GLN A 62 -0.61 23.80 -7.51
N LYS A 63 -0.89 24.33 -8.71
CA LYS A 63 -2.26 24.61 -9.17
C LYS A 63 -3.14 23.36 -9.15
N ASN A 64 -2.59 22.23 -9.60
CA ASN A 64 -3.32 20.97 -9.75
C ASN A 64 -3.08 19.99 -8.59
N LYS A 65 -2.42 20.42 -7.51
CA LYS A 65 -2.08 19.58 -6.35
C LYS A 65 -1.35 18.27 -6.72
N LEU A 66 -0.47 18.31 -7.73
CA LEU A 66 0.25 17.14 -8.24
C LEU A 66 1.50 16.89 -7.40
N ARG A 67 1.48 15.81 -6.64
CA ARG A 67 2.59 15.31 -5.83
C ARG A 67 2.37 13.84 -5.52
N LYS A 68 3.41 13.15 -5.03
CA LYS A 68 3.22 11.86 -4.38
C LYS A 68 2.43 12.07 -3.08
N TYR A 69 1.36 11.30 -2.95
CA TYR A 69 0.51 11.22 -1.76
C TYR A 69 0.81 9.94 -0.97
N GLY A 70 0.84 8.79 -1.65
CA GLY A 70 0.93 7.49 -0.99
C GLY A 70 -0.40 7.02 -0.39
N PHE A 71 -0.59 5.70 -0.26
CA PHE A 71 -1.82 5.08 0.22
C PHE A 71 -1.49 3.85 1.08
N HIS A 72 -2.53 3.16 1.57
CA HIS A 72 -2.44 2.13 2.63
C HIS A 72 -1.87 2.68 3.95
N GLY A 73 -2.05 3.98 4.21
CA GLY A 73 -1.54 4.62 5.42
C GLY A 73 -2.16 4.09 6.70
N LEU A 74 -3.43 3.67 6.66
CA LEU A 74 -4.07 3.01 7.82
C LEU A 74 -3.40 1.66 8.10
N SER A 75 -3.12 0.89 7.05
CA SER A 75 -2.37 -0.35 7.18
C SER A 75 -0.97 -0.11 7.73
N TYR A 76 -0.24 0.89 7.22
CA TYR A 76 1.10 1.20 7.74
C TYR A 76 1.10 1.69 9.19
N ALA A 77 0.08 2.43 9.61
CA ALA A 77 -0.11 2.79 11.02
C ALA A 77 -0.31 1.54 11.90
N SER A 78 -1.15 0.61 11.45
CA SER A 78 -1.37 -0.70 12.09
C SER A 78 -0.07 -1.51 12.20
N ILE A 79 0.65 -1.65 11.08
CA ILE A 79 1.93 -2.34 11.00
C ILE A 79 2.94 -1.75 11.97
N LEU A 80 3.09 -0.42 11.98
CA LEU A 80 4.01 0.27 12.89
C LEU A 80 3.63 0.02 14.35
N ARG A 81 2.35 0.12 14.71
CA ARG A 81 1.88 -0.10 16.09
C ARG A 81 2.18 -1.52 16.56
N HIS A 82 1.84 -2.52 15.75
CA HIS A 82 2.08 -3.92 16.10
C HIS A 82 3.57 -4.28 16.12
N THR A 83 4.34 -3.79 15.16
CA THR A 83 5.80 -4.02 15.11
C THR A 83 6.50 -3.33 16.28
N SER A 84 6.14 -2.10 16.61
CA SER A 84 6.66 -1.36 17.77
C SER A 84 6.43 -2.13 19.08
N ALA A 85 5.22 -2.64 19.30
CA ALA A 85 4.89 -3.45 20.46
C ALA A 85 5.71 -4.75 20.51
N SER A 86 5.80 -5.47 19.39
CA SER A 86 6.57 -6.72 19.28
C SER A 86 8.08 -6.51 19.52
N LEU A 87 8.63 -5.39 19.09
CA LEU A 87 10.05 -5.06 19.30
C LEU A 87 10.35 -4.47 20.69
N GLY A 88 9.34 -4.18 21.51
CA GLY A 88 9.51 -3.48 22.78
C GLY A 88 10.10 -2.07 22.62
N LYS A 89 9.83 -1.40 21.48
CA LYS A 89 10.35 -0.07 21.15
C LYS A 89 9.20 0.93 21.04
N ALA A 90 9.40 2.15 21.51
CA ALA A 90 8.49 3.25 21.20
C ALA A 90 8.39 3.47 19.67
N LYS A 91 7.21 3.82 19.15
CA LYS A 91 6.96 3.94 17.70
C LYS A 91 7.94 4.88 17.02
N GLU A 92 8.31 5.97 17.69
CA GLU A 92 9.22 7.03 17.24
C GLU A 92 10.69 6.56 17.14
N ARG A 93 10.99 5.33 17.56
CA ARG A 93 12.32 4.71 17.49
C ARG A 93 12.36 3.50 16.56
N VAL A 94 11.28 3.26 15.80
CA VAL A 94 11.16 2.13 14.88
C VAL A 94 11.43 2.59 13.45
N SER A 95 12.39 1.94 12.80
CA SER A 95 12.70 2.11 11.38
C SER A 95 12.55 0.78 10.66
N ILE A 96 11.54 0.65 9.79
CA ILE A 96 11.17 -0.61 9.13
C ILE A 96 10.92 -0.41 7.63
N ILE A 97 11.06 -1.50 6.88
CA ILE A 97 10.52 -1.59 5.52
C ILE A 97 9.23 -2.41 5.61
N ALA A 98 8.10 -1.77 5.33
CA ALA A 98 6.78 -2.41 5.41
C ALA A 98 6.22 -2.68 4.01
N LEU A 99 5.88 -3.94 3.75
CA LEU A 99 5.31 -4.44 2.51
C LEU A 99 3.84 -4.80 2.74
N HIS A 100 2.92 -3.92 2.33
CA HIS A 100 1.50 -4.23 2.30
C HIS A 100 1.20 -4.85 0.94
N LEU A 101 0.99 -6.17 0.89
CA LEU A 101 0.83 -6.94 -0.33
C LEU A 101 -0.57 -7.55 -0.36
N GLY A 102 -1.43 -7.04 -1.24
CA GLY A 102 -2.77 -7.54 -1.53
C GLY A 102 -3.10 -7.37 -3.02
N SER A 103 -4.38 -7.42 -3.39
CA SER A 103 -4.80 -7.10 -4.77
C SER A 103 -4.36 -5.69 -5.18
N GLY A 104 -4.22 -4.80 -4.20
CA GLY A 104 -3.31 -3.68 -4.20
C GLY A 104 -2.08 -3.91 -3.36
N ALA A 105 -0.92 -3.56 -3.91
CA ALA A 105 0.34 -3.72 -3.23
C ALA A 105 1.09 -2.39 -3.15
N SER A 106 1.73 -2.14 -2.01
CA SER A 106 2.70 -1.07 -1.84
C SER A 106 3.79 -1.41 -0.84
N ALA A 107 4.91 -0.71 -0.95
CA ALA A 107 5.99 -0.73 0.03
C ALA A 107 6.15 0.66 0.65
N CYS A 108 6.51 0.72 1.93
CA CYS A 108 6.78 1.95 2.67
C CYS A 108 8.10 1.83 3.44
N ALA A 109 8.96 2.85 3.31
CA ALA A 109 10.09 3.07 4.20
C ALA A 109 9.60 3.90 5.39
N ILE A 110 9.66 3.34 6.59
CA ILE A 110 9.31 4.02 7.83
C ILE A 110 10.61 4.29 8.58
N ARG A 111 10.86 5.54 8.96
CA ARG A 111 12.02 5.96 9.73
C ARG A 111 11.54 6.69 10.98
N ASP A 112 11.99 6.24 12.14
CA ASP A 112 11.66 6.85 13.43
C ASP A 112 10.14 7.05 13.60
N GLY A 113 9.37 6.03 13.22
CA GLY A 113 7.91 6.02 13.28
C GLY A 113 7.18 6.84 12.21
N ALA A 114 7.90 7.53 11.31
CA ALA A 114 7.32 8.36 10.26
C ALA A 114 7.56 7.79 8.85
N SER A 115 6.62 8.01 7.92
CA SER A 115 6.80 7.60 6.52
C SER A 115 7.87 8.47 5.83
N LEU A 116 8.98 7.83 5.48
CA LEU A 116 10.09 8.45 4.76
C LEU A 116 9.86 8.40 3.24
N ASP A 117 9.36 7.27 2.74
CA ASP A 117 8.97 7.08 1.34
C ASP A 117 7.90 5.97 1.23
N THR A 118 7.16 5.97 0.13
CA THR A 118 6.13 4.98 -0.20
C THR A 118 6.07 4.76 -1.71
N SER A 119 5.75 3.54 -2.14
CA SER A 119 5.86 3.13 -3.55
C SER A 119 4.77 3.75 -4.41
N MET A 120 3.59 3.99 -3.83
CA MET A 120 2.48 4.64 -4.53
C MET A 120 2.74 6.13 -4.70
N GLY A 121 2.13 6.69 -5.74
CA GLY A 121 2.42 8.04 -6.23
C GLY A 121 1.29 9.00 -5.92
N ILE A 122 0.89 9.76 -6.94
CA ILE A 122 -0.33 10.57 -6.90
C ILE A 122 -1.60 9.71 -6.77
N THR A 123 -1.59 8.52 -7.39
CA THR A 123 -2.65 7.51 -7.29
C THR A 123 -2.07 6.16 -6.85
N PRO A 124 -2.93 5.18 -6.48
CA PRO A 124 -2.48 3.83 -6.15
C PRO A 124 -1.86 3.05 -7.34
N LEU A 125 -1.88 3.59 -8.55
CA LEU A 125 -1.35 2.94 -9.75
C LEU A 125 0.18 2.80 -9.73
N ALA A 126 0.88 3.83 -9.27
CA ALA A 126 2.34 3.84 -9.25
C ALA A 126 2.88 2.85 -8.21
N GLY A 127 4.08 2.33 -8.47
CA GLY A 127 4.78 1.41 -7.57
C GLY A 127 4.65 -0.04 -8.00
N LEU A 128 4.22 -0.89 -7.08
CA LEU A 128 4.09 -2.33 -7.32
C LEU A 128 2.92 -2.63 -8.27
N PRO A 129 3.04 -3.63 -9.16
CA PRO A 129 1.89 -4.15 -9.89
C PRO A 129 0.90 -4.79 -8.91
N GLY A 130 -0.35 -4.85 -9.33
CA GLY A 130 -1.44 -5.45 -8.55
C GLY A 130 -2.25 -6.42 -9.41
N ALA A 131 -3.42 -6.83 -8.92
CA ALA A 131 -4.26 -7.80 -9.62
C ALA A 131 -4.66 -7.34 -11.01
N THR A 132 -5.04 -6.07 -11.12
CA THR A 132 -5.53 -5.48 -12.37
C THR A 132 -4.80 -4.19 -12.75
N ARG A 133 -3.86 -3.73 -11.89
CA ARG A 133 -3.09 -2.51 -12.09
C ARG A 133 -1.70 -2.81 -12.62
N SER A 134 -1.17 -1.96 -13.49
CA SER A 134 0.16 -2.15 -14.09
C SER A 134 1.32 -1.99 -13.11
N GLY A 135 1.14 -1.22 -12.03
CA GLY A 135 2.27 -0.68 -11.30
C GLY A 135 2.97 0.42 -12.10
N SER A 136 4.18 0.79 -11.68
CA SER A 136 5.02 1.72 -12.44
C SER A 136 5.44 1.14 -13.80
N VAL A 137 5.17 1.90 -14.85
CA VAL A 137 5.61 1.66 -16.24
C VAL A 137 6.15 2.96 -16.82
N ASP A 138 6.77 2.90 -18.01
CA ASP A 138 7.10 4.10 -18.77
C ASP A 138 5.80 4.91 -19.01
N PRO A 139 5.73 6.21 -18.64
CA PRO A 139 4.56 7.03 -18.87
C PRO A 139 4.12 7.11 -20.34
N SER A 140 5.04 6.93 -21.29
CA SER A 140 4.80 6.96 -22.72
C SER A 140 4.17 5.66 -23.24
N LEU A 141 4.32 4.54 -22.50
CA LEU A 141 3.83 3.22 -22.91
C LEU A 141 2.35 3.24 -23.27
N VAL A 142 1.53 3.96 -22.50
CA VAL A 142 0.08 3.96 -22.69
C VAL A 142 -0.34 4.60 -24.03
N PHE A 143 0.44 5.55 -24.54
CA PHE A 143 0.19 6.20 -25.82
C PHE A 143 0.59 5.31 -27.00
N HIS A 144 1.54 4.40 -26.81
CA HIS A 144 1.84 3.34 -27.77
C HIS A 144 0.84 2.18 -27.69
N TYR A 145 0.33 1.90 -26.48
CA TYR A 145 -0.65 0.86 -26.25
C TYR A 145 -2.02 1.21 -26.86
N THR A 146 -2.41 2.48 -26.84
CA THR A 146 -3.66 2.92 -27.45
C THR A 146 -3.61 4.36 -27.98
N HIS A 147 -4.15 4.56 -29.18
CA HIS A 147 -4.35 5.88 -29.79
C HIS A 147 -5.41 6.75 -29.08
N ASN A 148 -6.17 6.16 -28.15
CA ASN A 148 -7.26 6.83 -27.43
C ASN A 148 -6.93 7.16 -25.97
N ALA A 149 -5.66 7.08 -25.56
CA ALA A 149 -5.24 7.19 -24.16
C ALA A 149 -5.86 8.37 -23.41
N GLY A 150 -5.86 9.56 -24.02
CA GLY A 150 -6.41 10.79 -23.42
C GLY A 150 -7.92 10.98 -23.55
N LYS A 151 -8.65 10.08 -24.22
CA LYS A 151 -10.11 10.19 -24.37
C LYS A 151 -10.84 9.68 -23.12
N PRO A 152 -12.07 10.16 -22.83
CA PRO A 152 -12.89 9.59 -21.77
C PRO A 152 -13.09 8.08 -21.93
N SER A 153 -13.03 7.35 -20.83
CA SER A 153 -13.32 5.91 -20.78
C SER A 153 -14.83 5.64 -20.91
N ARG A 154 -15.21 4.38 -21.16
CA ARG A 154 -16.64 3.99 -21.15
C ARG A 154 -17.25 4.07 -19.75
N ALA A 155 -16.42 3.97 -18.71
CA ALA A 155 -16.83 4.12 -17.32
C ALA A 155 -17.00 5.60 -16.91
N ALA A 156 -16.60 6.56 -17.76
CA ALA A 156 -16.72 7.98 -17.45
C ALA A 156 -18.20 8.41 -17.37
N SER A 157 -18.51 9.27 -16.41
CA SER A 157 -19.83 9.88 -16.22
C SER A 157 -19.68 11.37 -15.92
N LYS A 158 -20.79 12.10 -15.77
CA LYS A 158 -20.77 13.51 -15.33
C LYS A 158 -20.07 13.70 -13.98
N GLU A 159 -20.05 12.67 -13.14
CA GLU A 159 -19.49 12.70 -11.78
C GLU A 159 -18.15 11.95 -11.68
N LEU A 160 -17.76 11.24 -12.74
CA LEU A 160 -16.57 10.40 -12.76
C LEU A 160 -15.79 10.64 -14.06
N HIS A 161 -14.78 11.50 -13.99
CA HIS A 161 -13.87 11.74 -15.10
C HIS A 161 -12.72 10.72 -15.04
N VAL A 162 -12.73 9.77 -15.97
CA VAL A 162 -11.69 8.74 -16.11
C VAL A 162 -11.30 8.66 -17.58
N THR A 163 -10.01 8.68 -17.87
CA THR A 163 -9.47 8.50 -19.22
C THR A 163 -9.33 7.03 -19.58
N ARG A 164 -9.22 6.72 -20.88
CA ARG A 164 -8.95 5.36 -21.34
C ARG A 164 -7.60 4.84 -20.82
N ALA A 165 -6.61 5.72 -20.68
CA ALA A 165 -5.33 5.39 -20.06
C ALA A 165 -5.51 4.89 -18.61
N GLU A 166 -6.28 5.61 -17.80
CA GLU A 166 -6.54 5.22 -16.41
C GLU A 166 -7.31 3.89 -16.32
N GLU A 167 -8.29 3.68 -17.19
CA GLU A 167 -9.04 2.42 -17.25
C GLU A 167 -8.12 1.23 -17.58
N ILE A 168 -7.33 1.33 -18.65
CA ILE A 168 -6.38 0.28 -19.05
C ILE A 168 -5.42 -0.03 -17.91
N LEU A 169 -4.74 0.99 -17.40
CA LEU A 169 -3.65 0.81 -16.44
C LEU A 169 -4.14 0.34 -15.06
N ASN A 170 -5.40 0.60 -14.68
CA ASN A 170 -5.95 0.17 -13.40
C ASN A 170 -6.81 -1.10 -13.45
N LYS A 171 -7.38 -1.47 -14.62
CA LYS A 171 -8.38 -2.54 -14.72
C LYS A 171 -8.01 -3.65 -15.70
N GLU A 172 -7.18 -3.36 -16.70
CA GLU A 172 -6.85 -4.27 -17.80
C GLU A 172 -5.37 -4.68 -17.81
N CYS A 173 -4.63 -4.37 -16.74
CA CYS A 173 -3.21 -4.69 -16.58
C CYS A 173 -3.00 -5.67 -15.41
N GLY A 174 -1.78 -5.69 -14.86
CA GLY A 174 -1.44 -6.51 -13.69
C GLY A 174 -1.36 -8.00 -14.01
N TRP A 175 -1.27 -8.82 -12.96
CA TRP A 175 -1.15 -10.27 -13.17
C TRP A 175 -2.40 -10.90 -13.76
N LYS A 176 -3.58 -10.26 -13.71
CA LYS A 176 -4.74 -10.71 -14.48
C LYS A 176 -4.49 -10.71 -15.99
N ALA A 177 -3.84 -9.66 -16.50
CA ALA A 177 -3.53 -9.57 -17.92
C ALA A 177 -2.48 -10.58 -18.38
N LEU A 178 -1.57 -10.97 -17.47
CA LEU A 178 -0.52 -11.95 -17.74
C LEU A 178 -1.04 -13.39 -17.58
N ALA A 179 -1.56 -13.71 -16.39
CA ALA A 179 -1.88 -15.08 -15.96
C ALA A 179 -3.37 -15.41 -16.00
N GLY A 180 -4.22 -14.51 -16.51
CA GLY A 180 -5.67 -14.75 -16.67
C GLY A 180 -6.49 -14.75 -15.38
N THR A 181 -5.89 -14.52 -14.21
CA THR A 181 -6.56 -14.56 -12.89
C THR A 181 -6.19 -13.37 -12.02
N THR A 182 -7.10 -12.96 -11.13
CA THR A 182 -6.78 -11.98 -10.07
C THR A 182 -6.30 -12.63 -8.77
N ASP A 183 -6.43 -13.95 -8.65
CA ASP A 183 -6.03 -14.71 -7.47
C ASP A 183 -4.52 -14.96 -7.49
N PHE A 184 -3.80 -14.27 -6.60
CA PHE A 184 -2.35 -14.41 -6.49
C PHE A 184 -1.91 -15.77 -5.91
N GLY A 185 -2.80 -16.49 -5.21
CA GLY A 185 -2.55 -17.87 -4.78
C GLY A 185 -2.35 -18.77 -6.00
N VAL A 186 -3.24 -18.68 -6.99
CA VAL A 186 -3.12 -19.41 -8.26
C VAL A 186 -1.86 -18.99 -9.03
N VAL A 187 -1.54 -17.69 -9.07
CA VAL A 187 -0.30 -17.19 -9.69
C VAL A 187 0.93 -17.81 -8.99
N SER A 188 0.92 -17.86 -7.66
CA SER A 188 2.03 -18.38 -6.85
C SER A 188 2.29 -19.87 -7.06
N GLU A 189 1.29 -20.65 -7.44
CA GLU A 189 1.48 -22.07 -7.77
C GLU A 189 2.35 -22.25 -9.03
N GLY A 190 2.41 -21.26 -9.93
CA GLY A 190 3.31 -21.27 -11.09
C GLY A 190 3.04 -22.42 -12.08
N ARG A 191 1.76 -22.79 -12.26
CA ARG A 191 1.34 -23.91 -13.12
C ARG A 191 1.48 -23.65 -14.62
N SER A 192 1.62 -22.38 -15.04
CA SER A 192 1.90 -21.98 -16.42
C SER A 192 3.09 -21.02 -16.49
N GLU A 193 3.68 -20.86 -17.68
CA GLU A 193 4.77 -19.90 -17.89
C GLU A 193 4.33 -18.46 -17.61
N GLU A 194 3.08 -18.11 -17.94
CA GLU A 194 2.52 -16.79 -17.66
C GLU A 194 2.34 -16.55 -16.15
N ALA A 195 1.94 -17.58 -15.40
CA ALA A 195 1.85 -17.51 -13.94
C ALA A 195 3.22 -17.32 -13.29
N ARG A 196 4.24 -18.05 -13.78
CA ARG A 196 5.63 -17.89 -13.33
C ARG A 196 6.15 -16.49 -13.64
N LEU A 197 5.97 -16.02 -14.87
CA LEU A 197 6.35 -14.66 -15.28
C LEU A 197 5.69 -13.60 -14.41
N ALA A 198 4.38 -13.72 -14.14
CA ALA A 198 3.66 -12.78 -13.28
C ALA A 198 4.18 -12.78 -11.84
N PHE A 199 4.50 -13.97 -11.29
CA PHE A 199 5.09 -14.12 -9.97
C PHE A 199 6.49 -13.50 -9.91
N ASP A 200 7.37 -13.80 -10.88
CA ASP A 200 8.74 -13.33 -10.94
C ASP A 200 8.80 -11.80 -11.09
N ILE A 201 7.94 -11.21 -11.94
CA ILE A 201 7.79 -9.76 -12.03
C ILE A 201 7.39 -9.16 -10.68
N PHE A 202 6.46 -9.78 -9.96
CA PHE A 202 6.04 -9.24 -8.66
C PHE A 202 7.17 -9.30 -7.62
N VAL A 203 7.88 -10.42 -7.53
CA VAL A 203 9.08 -10.57 -6.68
C VAL A 203 10.11 -9.52 -7.02
N ASP A 204 10.49 -9.38 -8.29
CA ASP A 204 11.49 -8.41 -8.75
C ASP A 204 11.12 -6.97 -8.35
N ARG A 205 9.87 -6.56 -8.58
CA ARG A 205 9.41 -5.22 -8.23
C ARG A 205 9.44 -4.99 -6.71
N VAL A 206 9.06 -5.99 -5.91
CA VAL A 206 9.16 -5.92 -4.44
C VAL A 206 10.62 -5.77 -4.00
N VAL A 207 11.52 -6.60 -4.53
CA VAL A 207 12.96 -6.58 -4.23
C VAL A 207 13.57 -5.21 -4.56
N GLY A 208 13.20 -4.62 -5.70
CA GLY A 208 13.64 -3.27 -6.08
C GLY A 208 13.27 -2.20 -5.05
N PHE A 209 12.05 -2.25 -4.48
CA PHE A 209 11.64 -1.36 -3.41
C PHE A 209 12.36 -1.65 -2.09
N VAL A 210 12.54 -2.92 -1.72
CA VAL A 210 13.28 -3.30 -0.50
C VAL A 210 14.72 -2.77 -0.56
N GLY A 211 15.44 -2.99 -1.66
CA GLY A 211 16.80 -2.48 -1.83
C GLY A 211 16.87 -0.96 -1.77
N SER A 212 15.99 -0.26 -2.51
CA SER A 212 15.91 1.21 -2.50
C SER A 212 15.66 1.76 -1.09
N TYR A 213 14.73 1.16 -0.35
CA TYR A 213 14.35 1.63 0.97
C TYR A 213 15.37 1.28 2.05
N PHE A 214 16.06 0.14 1.92
CA PHE A 214 17.19 -0.19 2.78
C PHE A 214 18.29 0.87 2.69
N VAL A 215 18.62 1.31 1.47
CA VAL A 215 19.60 2.38 1.25
C VAL A 215 19.08 3.72 1.78
N LYS A 216 17.80 4.07 1.56
CA LYS A 216 17.22 5.31 2.11
C LYS A 216 17.18 5.37 3.64
N LEU A 217 17.08 4.21 4.29
CA LEU A 217 17.17 4.07 5.75
C LEU A 217 18.63 3.99 6.25
N GLY A 218 19.62 4.02 5.35
CA GLY A 218 21.04 3.93 5.67
C GLY A 218 21.43 2.59 6.29
N GLY A 219 20.76 1.50 5.90
CA GLY A 219 20.96 0.15 6.45
C GLY A 219 20.48 -0.05 7.90
N ARG A 220 19.89 0.98 8.51
CA ARG A 220 19.28 0.93 9.85
C ARG A 220 17.81 0.54 9.72
N VAL A 221 17.60 -0.76 9.56
CA VAL A 221 16.27 -1.37 9.43
C VAL A 221 16.09 -2.38 10.55
N ASP A 222 15.13 -2.12 11.44
CA ASP A 222 14.76 -2.98 12.56
C ASP A 222 14.14 -4.30 12.09
N ALA A 223 13.29 -4.23 11.05
CA ALA A 223 12.63 -5.39 10.46
C ALA A 223 12.20 -5.13 9.00
N LEU A 224 12.21 -6.19 8.19
CA LEU A 224 11.44 -6.27 6.96
C LEU A 224 10.08 -6.89 7.32
N VAL A 225 8.98 -6.20 7.02
CA VAL A 225 7.64 -6.58 7.46
C VAL A 225 6.75 -6.91 6.26
N PHE A 226 6.19 -8.11 6.22
CA PHE A 226 5.17 -8.54 5.26
C PHE A 226 3.79 -8.43 5.87
N ALA A 227 2.84 -7.90 5.12
CA ALA A 227 1.50 -7.62 5.58
C ALA A 227 0.49 -7.66 4.42
N GLY A 228 -0.81 -7.61 4.72
CA GLY A 228 -1.87 -7.69 3.72
C GLY A 228 -2.09 -9.11 3.22
N GLY A 229 -3.25 -9.37 2.59
CA GLY A 229 -3.69 -10.74 2.31
C GLY A 229 -2.69 -11.63 1.54
N ILE A 230 -1.92 -11.07 0.61
CA ILE A 230 -0.85 -11.78 -0.11
C ILE A 230 0.40 -11.91 0.78
N GLY A 231 0.80 -10.85 1.48
CA GLY A 231 1.98 -10.87 2.36
C GLY A 231 1.83 -11.82 3.54
N GLU A 232 0.62 -11.96 4.08
CA GLU A 232 0.28 -12.83 5.20
C GLU A 232 0.18 -14.30 4.78
N LYS A 233 -0.44 -14.60 3.63
CA LYS A 233 -0.69 -15.99 3.19
C LYS A 233 0.41 -16.55 2.26
N GLY A 234 1.20 -15.68 1.63
CA GLY A 234 2.14 -16.05 0.58
C GLY A 234 3.51 -16.50 1.11
N ALA A 235 3.60 -17.67 1.76
CA ALA A 235 4.87 -18.22 2.26
C ALA A 235 5.95 -18.32 1.17
N LYS A 236 5.59 -18.79 -0.03
CA LYS A 236 6.48 -18.83 -1.20
C LYS A 236 6.98 -17.43 -1.57
N LEU A 237 6.08 -16.43 -1.65
CA LEU A 237 6.46 -15.05 -1.99
C LEU A 237 7.45 -14.48 -0.98
N ARG A 238 7.17 -14.65 0.32
CA ARG A 238 8.08 -14.17 1.38
C ARG A 238 9.46 -14.80 1.27
N ARG A 239 9.53 -16.11 1.05
CA ARG A 239 10.78 -16.82 0.83
C ARG A 239 11.56 -16.24 -0.35
N GLU A 240 10.94 -16.15 -1.53
CA GLU A 240 11.66 -15.69 -2.73
C GLU A 240 12.13 -14.23 -2.61
N VAL A 241 11.32 -13.36 -1.99
CA VAL A 241 11.74 -11.97 -1.71
C VAL A 241 12.91 -11.94 -0.73
N VAL A 242 12.82 -12.64 0.40
CA VAL A 242 13.88 -12.65 1.42
C VAL A 242 15.18 -13.23 0.86
N ARG A 243 15.08 -14.33 0.10
CA ARG A 243 16.23 -14.95 -0.58
C ARG A 243 16.93 -13.98 -1.52
N ALA A 244 16.15 -13.22 -2.31
CA ALA A 244 16.70 -12.23 -3.24
C ALA A 244 17.41 -11.05 -2.55
N VAL A 245 17.16 -10.80 -1.27
CA VAL A 245 17.80 -9.74 -0.48
C VAL A 245 18.71 -10.27 0.64
N GLU A 246 19.14 -11.54 0.56
CA GLU A 246 20.10 -12.14 1.51
C GLU A 246 21.40 -11.34 1.63
N CYS A 247 21.82 -10.69 0.54
CA CYS A 247 23.00 -9.81 0.53
C CYS A 247 22.88 -8.60 1.48
N LEU A 248 21.67 -8.25 1.93
CA LEU A 248 21.41 -7.20 2.92
C LEU A 248 21.41 -7.74 4.37
N GLY A 249 21.63 -9.04 4.55
CA GLY A 249 21.67 -9.74 5.84
C GLY A 249 20.32 -10.26 6.31
N TYR A 250 19.32 -10.38 5.44
CA TYR A 250 18.06 -11.05 5.76
C TYR A 250 18.16 -12.56 5.51
N GLY A 251 17.33 -13.33 6.20
CA GLY A 251 17.17 -14.77 6.00
C GLY A 251 15.84 -15.21 6.59
N VAL A 252 15.27 -16.29 6.08
CA VAL A 252 13.98 -16.82 6.51
C VAL A 252 14.15 -18.20 7.13
N ASP A 253 13.42 -18.46 8.21
CA ASP A 253 13.22 -19.80 8.76
C ASP A 253 12.04 -20.44 8.02
N GLU A 254 12.31 -21.48 7.22
CA GLU A 254 11.29 -22.14 6.39
C GLU A 254 10.14 -22.74 7.22
N GLY A 255 10.44 -23.30 8.39
CA GLY A 255 9.44 -23.90 9.27
C GLY A 255 8.48 -22.83 9.80
N LYS A 256 9.02 -21.75 10.35
CA LYS A 256 8.21 -20.61 10.83
C LYS A 256 7.44 -19.95 9.69
N ASN A 257 8.07 -19.79 8.52
CA ASN A 257 7.45 -19.17 7.36
C ASN A 257 6.24 -19.97 6.84
N GLU A 258 6.33 -21.29 6.80
CA GLU A 258 5.22 -22.15 6.36
C GLU A 258 4.11 -22.30 7.41
N ALA A 259 4.44 -22.14 8.69
CA ALA A 259 3.50 -22.23 9.82
C ALA A 259 2.61 -20.98 9.98
N VAL A 260 2.96 -19.84 9.35
CA VAL A 260 2.15 -18.61 9.41
C VAL A 260 0.70 -18.89 8.99
N GLY A 261 -0.23 -18.70 9.93
CA GLY A 261 -1.67 -18.90 9.69
C GLY A 261 -2.11 -20.36 9.62
N LYS A 262 -1.23 -21.32 9.95
CA LYS A 262 -1.49 -22.76 9.98
C LYS A 262 -1.11 -23.33 11.37
N GLY A 263 -1.87 -23.00 12.42
CA GLY A 263 -1.66 -23.52 13.77
C GLY A 263 -2.21 -22.61 14.87
N ASP A 264 -2.02 -23.00 16.13
CA ASP A 264 -2.46 -22.29 17.35
C ASP A 264 -1.59 -21.05 17.69
N GLU A 265 -0.54 -20.76 16.90
CA GLU A 265 0.23 -19.51 17.01
C GLU A 265 -0.60 -18.34 16.47
N GLU A 266 -1.60 -17.93 17.26
CA GLU A 266 -2.49 -16.80 17.05
C GLU A 266 -1.79 -15.47 17.38
N GLY A 267 -0.68 -15.19 16.71
CA GLY A 267 -0.01 -13.89 16.79
C GLY A 267 -0.56 -12.89 15.79
N VAL A 268 -0.71 -11.62 16.19
CA VAL A 268 -0.83 -10.50 15.23
C VAL A 268 0.50 -10.25 14.54
N VAL A 269 1.62 -10.56 15.19
CA VAL A 269 2.98 -10.49 14.65
C VAL A 269 3.65 -11.85 14.78
N VAL A 270 4.25 -12.35 13.70
CA VAL A 270 5.02 -13.60 13.67
C VAL A 270 6.41 -13.31 13.15
N GLU A 271 7.45 -13.67 13.90
CA GLU A 271 8.84 -13.53 13.48
C GLU A 271 9.30 -14.78 12.71
N ILE A 272 9.52 -14.63 11.42
CA ILE A 272 9.92 -15.70 10.49
C ILE A 272 11.40 -15.59 10.08
N GLY A 273 12.14 -14.63 10.64
CA GLY A 273 13.55 -14.45 10.36
C GLY A 273 14.38 -15.63 10.86
N LYS A 274 15.38 -16.02 10.06
CA LYS A 274 16.39 -17.01 10.46
C LYS A 274 17.26 -16.45 11.59
N GLU A 275 17.62 -17.30 12.55
CA GLU A 275 18.55 -16.92 13.62
C GLU A 275 19.88 -16.39 13.06
N GLY A 276 20.41 -15.33 13.69
CA GLY A 276 21.63 -14.63 13.23
C GLY A 276 21.44 -13.70 12.02
N CYS A 277 20.26 -13.69 11.40
CA CYS A 277 19.91 -12.75 10.33
C CYS A 277 19.12 -11.54 10.87
N ARG A 278 18.94 -10.52 10.04
CA ARG A 278 18.03 -9.41 10.32
C ARG A 278 16.59 -9.92 10.40
N ARG A 279 15.78 -9.27 11.24
CA ARG A 279 14.39 -9.67 11.51
C ARG A 279 13.53 -9.58 10.26
N VAL A 280 12.71 -10.62 10.08
CA VAL A 280 11.63 -10.65 9.09
C VAL A 280 10.35 -10.98 9.83
N LEU A 281 9.35 -10.12 9.69
CA LEU A 281 8.08 -10.25 10.41
C LEU A 281 6.92 -10.40 9.42
N VAL A 282 5.91 -11.16 9.82
CA VAL A 282 4.58 -11.14 9.20
C VAL A 282 3.61 -10.49 10.17
N VAL A 283 2.88 -9.46 9.72
CA VAL A 283 1.94 -8.72 10.54
C VAL A 283 0.54 -8.77 9.91
N LYS A 284 -0.43 -9.24 10.69
CA LYS A 284 -1.86 -9.17 10.32
C LYS A 284 -2.33 -7.74 10.48
N THR A 285 -2.84 -7.15 9.41
CA THR A 285 -3.28 -5.75 9.44
C THR A 285 -4.77 -5.65 9.69
N ASP A 286 -5.15 -4.71 10.56
CA ASP A 286 -6.55 -4.40 10.84
C ASP A 286 -6.76 -2.89 10.72
N GLU A 287 -7.14 -2.45 9.53
CA GLU A 287 -7.41 -1.05 9.22
C GLU A 287 -8.66 -0.55 9.94
N GLN A 288 -9.64 -1.43 10.15
CA GLN A 288 -10.89 -1.12 10.85
C GLN A 288 -10.62 -0.80 12.32
N SER A 289 -9.76 -1.59 12.98
CA SER A 289 -9.33 -1.30 14.35
C SER A 289 -8.54 0.01 14.45
N GLU A 290 -7.69 0.35 13.46
CA GLU A 290 -7.01 1.66 13.47
C GLU A 290 -8.01 2.82 13.36
N MET A 291 -9.04 2.70 12.51
CA MET A 291 -10.11 3.69 12.44
C MET A 291 -10.90 3.77 13.74
N ALA A 292 -11.22 2.63 14.37
CA ALA A 292 -11.94 2.59 15.65
C ALA A 292 -11.14 3.25 16.79
N LEU A 293 -9.84 2.96 16.89
CA LEU A 293 -8.94 3.62 17.84
C LEU A 293 -8.88 5.14 17.60
N GLY A 294 -8.81 5.55 16.34
CA GLY A 294 -8.87 6.95 15.96
C GLY A 294 -10.19 7.62 16.36
N CYS A 295 -11.32 6.93 16.22
CA CYS A 295 -12.61 7.41 16.69
C CYS A 295 -12.63 7.63 18.20
N MET A 296 -12.08 6.69 18.98
CA MET A 296 -11.98 6.82 20.44
C MET A 296 -11.12 8.02 20.86
N GLU A 297 -9.98 8.24 20.19
CA GLU A 297 -9.10 9.38 20.47
C GLU A 297 -9.80 10.72 20.19
N VAL A 298 -10.53 10.81 19.08
CA VAL A 298 -11.28 12.03 18.73
C VAL A 298 -12.47 12.24 19.66
N ALA A 299 -13.19 11.18 20.03
CA ALA A 299 -14.31 11.26 20.97
C ALA A 299 -13.87 11.82 22.32
N GLY A 300 -12.75 11.33 22.88
CA GLY A 300 -12.20 11.85 24.13
C GLY A 300 -11.85 13.34 24.07
N LYS A 301 -11.36 13.83 22.93
CA LYS A 301 -11.09 15.28 22.72
C LYS A 301 -12.38 16.10 22.62
N ILE A 302 -13.42 15.56 21.98
CA ILE A 302 -14.73 16.23 21.87
C ILE A 302 -15.40 16.33 23.24
N GLU A 303 -15.32 15.26 24.05
CA GLU A 303 -15.86 15.25 25.42
C GLU A 303 -15.09 16.21 26.33
N ALA A 304 -13.76 16.24 26.26
CA ALA A 304 -12.93 17.15 27.05
C ALA A 304 -13.09 18.64 26.67
N ALA A 305 -13.62 18.93 25.48
CA ALA A 305 -13.87 20.29 25.00
C ALA A 305 -15.27 20.83 25.34
N LYS A 306 -16.13 20.00 25.95
CA LYS A 306 -17.45 20.38 26.46
C LYS A 306 -17.40 20.66 27.95
#